data_AF-A0A7X9B1V0-F1
#
_entry.id   AF-A0A7X9B1V0-F1
#
_cell.length_a   1.000
_cell.length_b   1.000
_cell.length_c   1.000
_cell.angle_alpha   90.00
_cell.angle_beta   90.00
_cell.angle_gamma   90.00
#
_symmetry.space_group_name_H-M   'P 1'
#
loop_
_entity.id
_entity.type
_entity.pdbx_description
1 polymer ?
#
loop_
_entity_poly.entity_id
_entity_poly.type
_entity_poly.pdbx_seq_one_letter_code
_entity_poly.pdbx_strand_id
1 'polypeptide(L)'
;MKMLFIGAGKMATALAAGIVKNQLLSAADLLACDISAEARRAFTATTGVRCKPTAQALVADADVLLLAVKPQVAAAVAAELMPIRQGALVISICAGIGINKLQQWFKTGNVVRVMPNTPLMVGKGASAYALGPDANADAAALVGRILGSLGLARQVEEPLLDAVTALSGSGP
;
A
#
# COMPACT_ATOMS: atom_id res chain seq x y z
N MET A 1 -11.14 -9.83 6.37
CA MET A 1 -9.76 -9.63 5.86
C MET A 1 -9.23 -8.37 6.51
N LYS A 2 -8.10 -8.43 7.21
CA LYS A 2 -7.49 -7.25 7.86
C LYS A 2 -6.38 -6.66 6.98
N MET A 3 -6.42 -5.35 6.76
CA MET A 3 -5.41 -4.63 5.98
C MET A 3 -4.67 -3.61 6.86
N LEU A 4 -3.35 -3.74 6.92
CA LEU A 4 -2.46 -2.91 7.74
C LEU A 4 -1.67 -1.93 6.86
N PHE A 5 -1.86 -0.64 7.11
CA PHE A 5 -1.07 0.45 6.52
C PHE A 5 0.17 0.75 7.37
N ILE A 6 1.34 0.56 6.78
CA ILE A 6 2.63 0.93 7.36
C ILE A 6 3.04 2.28 6.78
N GLY A 7 2.89 3.33 7.57
CA GLY A 7 2.93 4.72 7.13
C GLY A 7 1.53 5.26 6.91
N ALA A 8 1.28 6.46 7.45
CA ALA A 8 0.01 7.16 7.43
C ALA A 8 0.12 8.52 6.73
N GLY A 9 1.02 8.61 5.74
CA GLY A 9 1.19 9.80 4.91
C GLY A 9 -0.01 10.07 3.99
N LYS A 10 0.09 11.13 3.18
CA LYS A 10 -1.00 11.58 2.30
C LYS A 10 -1.51 10.49 1.34
N MET A 11 -0.61 9.74 0.71
CA MET A 11 -0.99 8.68 -0.23
C MET A 11 -1.67 7.49 0.45
N ALA A 12 -1.13 7.05 1.59
CA ALA A 12 -1.77 6.02 2.42
C ALA A 12 -3.17 6.45 2.87
N THR A 13 -3.30 7.72 3.30
CA THR A 13 -4.57 8.32 3.72
C THR A 13 -5.58 8.33 2.58
N ALA A 14 -5.17 8.73 1.37
CA ALA A 14 -6.04 8.74 0.20
C ALA A 14 -6.53 7.34 -0.19
N LEU A 15 -5.63 6.35 -0.17
CA LEU A 15 -5.96 4.95 -0.41
C LEU A 15 -6.96 4.42 0.63
N ALA A 16 -6.67 4.60 1.92
CA ALA A 16 -7.55 4.18 3.00
C ALA A 16 -8.92 4.89 2.94
N ALA A 17 -8.94 6.19 2.67
CA ALA A 17 -10.18 6.95 2.52
C ALA A 17 -11.01 6.46 1.32
N GLY A 18 -10.36 6.15 0.19
CA GLY A 18 -11.02 5.55 -0.97
C GLY A 18 -11.62 4.18 -0.68
N ILE A 19 -10.87 3.33 0.03
CA ILE A 19 -11.34 2.00 0.44
C ILE A 19 -12.59 2.10 1.31
N VAL A 20 -12.57 2.97 2.32
CA VAL A 20 -13.71 3.16 3.24
C VAL A 20 -14.90 3.80 2.52
N LYS A 21 -14.67 4.88 1.75
CA LYS A 21 -15.72 5.61 1.03
C LYS A 21 -16.44 4.74 0.01
N ASN A 22 -15.71 3.90 -0.70
CA ASN A 22 -16.26 2.98 -1.70
C ASN A 22 -16.70 1.63 -1.11
N GLN A 23 -16.72 1.50 0.23
CA GLN A 23 -17.19 0.31 0.95
C GLN A 23 -16.46 -0.99 0.53
N LEU A 24 -15.19 -0.88 0.11
CA LEU A 24 -14.37 -2.04 -0.23
C LEU A 24 -13.98 -2.83 1.02
N LEU A 25 -13.68 -2.11 2.10
CA LEU A 25 -13.47 -2.63 3.45
C LEU A 25 -14.05 -1.64 4.46
N SER A 26 -14.51 -2.15 5.60
CA SER A 26 -14.95 -1.30 6.70
C SER A 26 -13.74 -0.67 7.40
N ALA A 27 -13.94 0.47 8.07
CA ALA A 27 -12.87 1.07 8.87
C ALA A 27 -12.38 0.16 10.03
N ALA A 28 -13.19 -0.82 10.44
CA ALA A 28 -12.82 -1.81 11.47
C ALA A 28 -11.87 -2.90 10.94
N ASP A 29 -11.89 -3.14 9.62
CA ASP A 29 -10.98 -4.08 8.95
C ASP A 29 -9.63 -3.44 8.59
N LEU A 30 -9.54 -2.11 8.71
CA LEU A 30 -8.32 -1.37 8.44
C LEU A 30 -7.57 -1.08 9.74
N LEU A 31 -6.25 -1.20 9.65
CA LEU A 31 -5.31 -0.88 10.71
C LEU A 31 -4.23 0.03 10.12
N ALA A 32 -3.68 0.94 10.91
CA ALA A 32 -2.60 1.79 10.44
C ALA A 32 -1.59 2.06 11.54
N CYS A 33 -0.34 2.31 11.17
CA CYS A 33 0.66 2.85 12.06
C CYS A 33 1.56 3.88 11.39
N ASP A 34 2.03 4.86 12.17
CA ASP A 34 3.03 5.84 11.75
C ASP A 34 3.76 6.39 12.98
N ILE A 35 5.05 6.69 12.85
CA ILE A 35 5.85 7.28 13.94
C ILE A 35 5.42 8.72 14.26
N SER A 36 4.92 9.46 13.26
CA SER A 36 4.48 10.85 13.41
C SER A 36 3.09 10.95 14.01
N ALA A 37 2.99 11.56 15.20
CA ALA A 37 1.71 11.82 15.85
C ALA A 37 0.76 12.68 15.00
N GLU A 38 1.31 13.59 14.21
CA GLU A 38 0.54 14.41 13.28
C GLU A 38 -0.07 13.57 12.16
N ALA A 39 0.73 12.72 11.51
CA ALA A 39 0.26 11.82 10.45
C ALA A 39 -0.84 10.88 10.97
N ARG A 40 -0.66 10.31 12.18
CA ARG A 40 -1.67 9.47 12.82
C ARG A 40 -3.00 10.19 13.03
N ARG A 41 -2.97 11.44 13.52
CA ARG A 41 -4.16 12.25 13.72
C ARG A 41 -4.86 12.57 12.40
N ALA A 42 -4.11 13.00 11.40
CA ALA A 42 -4.65 13.33 10.07
C ALA A 42 -5.29 12.11 9.38
N PHE A 43 -4.60 10.96 9.43
CA PHE A 43 -5.12 9.70 8.89
C PHE A 43 -6.42 9.28 9.59
N THR A 44 -6.43 9.29 10.93
CA THR A 44 -7.63 8.93 11.71
C THR A 44 -8.79 9.87 11.43
N ALA A 45 -8.54 11.19 11.39
CA ALA A 45 -9.58 12.18 11.12
C ALA A 45 -10.19 12.03 9.71
N THR A 46 -9.38 11.67 8.72
CA THR A 46 -9.84 11.56 7.32
C THR A 46 -10.55 10.23 7.04
N THR A 47 -10.07 9.14 7.64
CA THR A 47 -10.50 7.77 7.28
C THR A 47 -11.44 7.13 8.30
N GLY A 48 -11.48 7.64 9.53
CA GLY A 48 -12.12 6.98 10.67
C GLY A 48 -11.33 5.78 11.22
N VAL A 49 -10.19 5.43 10.62
CA VAL A 49 -9.37 4.27 10.99
C VAL A 49 -8.37 4.65 12.07
N ARG A 50 -8.31 3.85 13.15
CA ARG A 50 -7.38 4.11 14.24
C ARG A 50 -5.93 3.87 13.80
N CYS A 51 -5.10 4.91 13.90
CA CYS A 51 -3.67 4.83 13.62
C CYS A 51 -2.83 4.75 14.90
N LYS A 52 -2.00 3.70 15.04
CA LYS A 52 -1.15 3.43 16.22
C LYS A 52 0.30 3.91 16.01
N PRO A 53 1.09 4.13 17.07
CA PRO A 53 2.50 4.52 16.93
C PRO A 53 3.39 3.39 16.40
N THR A 54 3.01 2.12 16.59
CA THR A 54 3.83 0.98 16.19
C THR A 54 2.99 -0.13 15.55
N ALA A 55 3.67 -0.96 14.74
CA ALA A 55 3.07 -2.05 13.99
C ALA A 55 3.10 -3.40 14.72
N GLN A 56 3.96 -3.60 15.73
CA GLN A 56 4.29 -4.95 16.24
C GLN A 56 3.04 -5.76 16.65
N ALA A 57 2.07 -5.13 17.30
CA ALA A 57 0.84 -5.81 17.74
C ALA A 57 -0.21 -6.02 16.62
N LEU A 58 0.05 -5.55 15.40
CA LEU A 58 -0.90 -5.54 14.28
C LEU A 58 -0.50 -6.49 13.15
N VAL A 59 0.80 -6.77 13.01
CA VAL A 59 1.36 -7.46 11.84
C VAL A 59 0.95 -8.94 11.77
N ALA A 60 0.90 -9.63 12.91
CA ALA A 60 0.56 -11.06 12.95
C ALA A 60 -0.87 -11.37 12.48
N ASP A 61 -1.75 -10.37 12.56
CA ASP A 61 -3.18 -10.45 12.22
C ASP A 61 -3.49 -9.91 10.81
N ALA A 62 -2.52 -9.28 10.13
CA ALA A 62 -2.75 -8.61 8.87
C ALA A 62 -2.71 -9.61 7.70
N ASP A 63 -3.82 -9.75 6.98
CA ASP A 63 -3.88 -10.53 5.74
C ASP A 63 -3.22 -9.76 4.57
N VAL A 64 -3.25 -8.43 4.65
CA VAL A 64 -2.64 -7.52 3.67
C VAL A 64 -1.80 -6.47 4.41
N LEU A 65 -0.55 -6.30 3.98
CA LEU A 65 0.34 -5.26 4.48
C LEU A 65 0.63 -4.26 3.36
N LEU A 66 0.24 -3.01 3.54
CA LEU A 66 0.55 -1.92 2.61
C LEU A 66 1.71 -1.08 3.14
N LEU A 67 2.86 -1.16 2.48
CA LEU A 67 4.06 -0.40 2.79
C LEU A 67 4.01 0.97 2.08
N ALA A 68 3.84 2.03 2.88
CA ALA A 68 3.68 3.43 2.47
C ALA A 68 4.64 4.37 3.21
N VAL A 69 5.85 3.91 3.50
CA VAL A 69 6.91 4.71 4.11
C VAL A 69 7.85 5.31 3.07
N LYS A 70 8.71 6.24 3.49
CA LYS A 70 9.73 6.78 2.61
C LYS A 70 10.75 5.69 2.22
N PRO A 71 11.23 5.63 0.95
CA PRO A 71 12.12 4.56 0.50
C PRO A 71 13.40 4.39 1.35
N GLN A 72 13.89 5.49 1.94
CA GLN A 72 15.11 5.52 2.76
C GLN A 72 14.98 4.69 4.04
N VAL A 73 13.76 4.57 4.59
CA VAL A 73 13.51 3.85 5.85
C VAL A 73 12.84 2.49 5.64
N ALA A 74 12.43 2.17 4.40
CA ALA A 74 11.64 0.99 4.09
C ALA A 74 12.32 -0.33 4.49
N ALA A 75 13.64 -0.42 4.34
CA ALA A 75 14.40 -1.63 4.70
C ALA A 75 14.37 -1.90 6.22
N ALA A 76 14.60 -0.86 7.02
CA ALA A 76 14.59 -0.96 8.49
C ALA A 76 13.18 -1.29 8.99
N VAL A 77 12.16 -0.61 8.44
CA VAL A 77 10.76 -0.87 8.74
C VAL A 77 10.39 -2.32 8.39
N ALA A 78 10.77 -2.81 7.20
CA ALA A 78 10.49 -4.19 6.81
C ALA A 78 11.13 -5.21 7.77
N ALA A 79 12.35 -4.94 8.26
CA ALA A 79 13.01 -5.79 9.25
C ALA A 79 12.25 -5.82 10.59
N GLU A 80 11.74 -4.67 11.06
CA GLU A 80 10.95 -4.56 12.29
C GLU A 80 9.58 -5.24 12.21
N LEU A 81 9.03 -5.38 10.99
CA LEU A 81 7.73 -6.04 10.76
C LEU A 81 7.84 -7.56 10.74
N MET A 82 9.05 -8.13 10.62
CA MET A 82 9.19 -9.58 10.53
C MET A 82 9.09 -10.28 11.89
N PRO A 83 8.48 -11.47 11.97
CA PRO A 83 7.79 -12.16 10.87
C PRO A 83 6.40 -11.57 10.57
N ILE A 84 6.03 -11.49 9.29
CA ILE A 84 4.65 -11.23 8.87
C ILE A 84 3.80 -12.50 8.90
N ARG A 85 2.48 -12.35 8.90
CA ARG A 85 1.53 -13.48 8.77
C ARG A 85 1.83 -14.30 7.52
N GLN A 86 1.87 -15.63 7.66
CA GLN A 86 2.09 -16.53 6.53
C GLN A 86 0.99 -16.36 5.47
N GLY A 87 1.39 -16.25 4.21
CA GLY A 87 0.48 -16.02 3.08
C GLY A 87 -0.02 -14.59 2.93
N ALA A 88 0.35 -13.66 3.84
CA ALA A 88 -0.05 -12.27 3.72
C ALA A 88 0.43 -11.65 2.40
N LEU A 89 -0.43 -10.83 1.81
CA LEU A 89 -0.12 -10.05 0.63
C LEU A 89 0.63 -8.77 1.02
N VAL A 90 1.80 -8.55 0.44
CA VAL A 90 2.55 -7.29 0.63
C VAL A 90 2.29 -6.37 -0.56
N ILE A 91 1.66 -5.23 -0.33
CA ILE A 91 1.49 -4.16 -1.32
C ILE A 91 2.51 -3.07 -1.00
N SER A 92 3.28 -2.61 -1.97
CA SER A 92 4.23 -1.50 -1.77
C SER A 92 3.92 -0.34 -2.69
N ILE A 93 3.83 0.87 -2.14
CA ILE A 93 3.81 2.12 -2.89
C ILE A 93 5.13 2.90 -2.75
N CYS A 94 6.18 2.27 -2.23
CA CYS A 94 7.48 2.90 -2.05
C CYS A 94 8.19 3.04 -3.40
N ALA A 95 8.43 4.28 -3.82
CA ALA A 95 9.15 4.59 -5.05
C ALA A 95 10.55 3.96 -5.08
N GLY A 96 10.94 3.40 -6.23
CA GLY A 96 12.28 2.84 -6.46
C GLY A 96 12.59 1.53 -5.73
N ILE A 97 11.60 0.90 -5.08
CA ILE A 97 11.79 -0.40 -4.43
C ILE A 97 11.12 -1.48 -5.28
N GLY A 98 11.96 -2.29 -5.94
CA GLY A 98 11.50 -3.37 -6.80
C GLY A 98 10.98 -4.60 -6.05
N ILE A 99 10.21 -5.43 -6.75
CA ILE A 99 9.60 -6.66 -6.23
C ILE A 99 10.66 -7.57 -5.61
N ASN A 100 11.78 -7.82 -6.31
CA ASN A 100 12.88 -8.66 -5.80
C ASN A 100 13.36 -8.24 -4.41
N LYS A 101 13.43 -6.93 -4.14
CA LYS A 101 13.86 -6.40 -2.85
C LYS A 101 12.81 -6.61 -1.76
N LEU A 102 11.54 -6.40 -2.10
CA LEU A 102 10.41 -6.67 -1.20
C LEU A 102 10.35 -8.16 -0.82
N GLN A 103 10.57 -9.06 -1.79
CA GLN A 103 10.62 -10.50 -1.52
C GLN A 103 11.75 -10.87 -0.56
N GLN A 104 12.93 -10.28 -0.74
CA GLN A 104 14.07 -10.50 0.15
C GLN A 104 13.81 -10.05 1.58
N TRP A 105 13.08 -8.94 1.76
CA TRP A 105 12.75 -8.39 3.07
C TRP A 105 11.65 -9.19 3.76
N PHE A 106 10.54 -9.44 3.07
CA PHE A 106 9.35 -10.07 3.66
C PHE A 106 9.32 -11.60 3.54
N LYS A 107 10.30 -12.21 2.86
CA LYS A 107 10.42 -13.66 2.67
C LYS A 107 9.17 -14.29 2.04
N THR A 108 8.55 -13.60 1.08
CA THR A 108 7.35 -14.03 0.35
C THR A 108 7.40 -13.52 -1.09
N GLY A 109 6.89 -14.30 -2.06
CA GLY A 109 6.63 -13.82 -3.42
C GLY A 109 5.24 -13.24 -3.62
N ASN A 110 4.36 -13.29 -2.60
CA ASN A 110 3.03 -12.69 -2.63
C ASN A 110 3.12 -11.18 -2.41
N VAL A 111 3.67 -10.49 -3.41
CA VAL A 111 4.00 -9.07 -3.39
C VAL A 111 3.33 -8.38 -4.58
N VAL A 112 2.85 -7.16 -4.40
CA VAL A 112 2.42 -6.29 -5.49
C VAL A 112 3.09 -4.93 -5.34
N ARG A 113 3.88 -4.55 -6.36
CA ARG A 113 4.46 -3.21 -6.45
C ARG A 113 3.46 -2.31 -7.15
N VAL A 114 3.14 -1.20 -6.53
CA VAL A 114 2.16 -0.22 -7.00
C VAL A 114 2.84 1.12 -7.19
N MET A 115 2.51 1.79 -8.27
CA MET A 115 2.99 3.13 -8.55
C MET A 115 1.79 4.07 -8.74
N PRO A 116 1.33 4.72 -7.66
CA PRO A 116 0.25 5.70 -7.74
C PRO A 116 0.79 7.08 -8.16
N ASN A 117 -0.12 7.99 -8.53
CA ASN A 117 0.19 9.39 -8.78
C ASN A 117 -0.64 10.35 -7.90
N THR A 118 -0.22 11.62 -7.83
CA THR A 118 -0.81 12.65 -6.97
C THR A 118 -2.33 12.87 -7.16
N PRO A 119 -2.88 12.85 -8.40
CA PRO A 119 -4.32 12.94 -8.64
C PRO A 119 -5.19 11.87 -7.95
N LEU A 120 -4.60 10.77 -7.49
CA LEU A 120 -5.30 9.75 -6.68
C LEU A 120 -5.92 10.34 -5.40
N MET A 121 -5.30 11.37 -4.83
CA MET A 121 -5.82 12.06 -3.62
C MET A 121 -7.16 12.77 -3.84
N VAL A 122 -7.54 13.03 -5.10
CA VAL A 122 -8.84 13.63 -5.47
C VAL A 122 -9.71 12.66 -6.27
N GLY A 123 -9.39 11.36 -6.24
CA GLY A 123 -10.16 10.32 -6.92
C GLY A 123 -10.05 10.34 -8.46
N LYS A 124 -9.01 11.00 -9.00
CA LYS A 124 -8.73 11.08 -10.44
C LYS A 124 -7.35 10.50 -10.78
N GLY A 125 -6.91 9.52 -9.99
CA GLY A 125 -5.60 8.92 -10.13
C GLY A 125 -5.45 8.12 -11.44
N ALA A 126 -4.21 7.92 -11.84
CA ALA A 126 -3.81 6.89 -12.79
C ALA A 126 -2.66 6.12 -12.15
N SER A 127 -2.91 4.86 -11.82
CA SER A 127 -1.96 4.00 -11.14
C SER A 127 -1.64 2.78 -11.98
N ALA A 128 -0.40 2.32 -11.90
CA ALA A 128 -0.01 1.02 -12.42
C ALA A 128 0.48 0.11 -11.31
N TYR A 129 0.39 -1.20 -11.51
CA TYR A 129 0.90 -2.19 -10.58
C TYR A 129 1.47 -3.42 -11.29
N ALA A 130 2.44 -4.06 -10.66
CA ALA A 130 3.07 -5.28 -11.12
C ALA A 130 3.02 -6.34 -10.02
N LEU A 131 2.80 -7.59 -10.43
CA LEU A 131 2.65 -8.74 -9.55
C LEU A 131 4.00 -9.41 -9.32
N GLY A 132 4.26 -9.81 -8.08
CA GLY A 132 5.33 -10.73 -7.73
C GLY A 132 5.00 -12.17 -8.14
N PRO A 133 5.98 -13.08 -8.07
CA PRO A 133 5.85 -14.42 -8.64
C PRO A 133 4.76 -15.27 -7.98
N ASP A 134 4.45 -15.04 -6.69
CA ASP A 134 3.42 -15.81 -5.98
C ASP A 134 2.11 -15.00 -5.81
N ALA A 135 2.04 -13.78 -6.36
CA ALA A 135 0.83 -12.97 -6.31
C ALA A 135 -0.20 -13.48 -7.33
N ASN A 136 -1.31 -14.00 -6.82
CA ASN A 136 -2.34 -14.67 -7.61
C ASN A 136 -3.40 -13.70 -8.18
N ALA A 137 -4.41 -14.26 -8.85
CA ALA A 137 -5.53 -13.50 -9.41
C ALA A 137 -6.32 -12.71 -8.34
N ASP A 138 -6.43 -13.23 -7.11
CA ASP A 138 -7.12 -12.55 -6.01
C ASP A 138 -6.34 -11.30 -5.56
N ALA A 139 -5.02 -11.40 -5.46
CA ALA A 139 -4.14 -10.26 -5.17
C ALA A 139 -4.27 -9.18 -6.26
N ALA A 140 -4.25 -9.59 -7.53
CA ALA A 140 -4.43 -8.69 -8.67
C ALA A 140 -5.80 -8.01 -8.66
N ALA A 141 -6.88 -8.77 -8.41
CA ALA A 141 -8.23 -8.26 -8.34
C ALA A 141 -8.43 -7.29 -7.16
N LEU A 142 -7.86 -7.61 -5.99
CA LEU A 142 -7.92 -6.75 -4.81
C LEU A 142 -7.22 -5.41 -5.08
N VAL A 143 -5.97 -5.45 -5.57
CA VAL A 143 -5.20 -4.22 -5.86
C VAL A 143 -5.88 -3.41 -6.97
N GLY A 144 -6.35 -4.08 -8.02
CA GLY A 144 -7.10 -3.44 -9.11
C GLY A 144 -8.36 -2.73 -8.61
N ARG A 145 -9.12 -3.35 -7.69
CA ARG A 145 -10.31 -2.72 -7.07
C ARG A 145 -9.95 -1.52 -6.19
N ILE A 146 -8.91 -1.64 -5.36
CA ILE A 146 -8.45 -0.54 -4.50
C ILE A 146 -8.07 0.67 -5.34
N LEU A 147 -7.21 0.48 -6.33
CA LEU A 147 -6.72 1.57 -7.19
C LEU A 147 -7.82 2.10 -8.12
N GLY A 148 -8.63 1.19 -8.67
CA GLY A 148 -9.77 1.51 -9.54
C GLY A 148 -10.84 2.38 -8.86
N SER A 149 -10.97 2.25 -7.54
CA SER A 149 -11.90 3.08 -6.75
C SER A 149 -11.48 4.55 -6.62
N LEU A 150 -10.24 4.87 -7.02
CA LEU A 150 -9.63 6.19 -6.92
C LEU A 150 -9.12 6.71 -8.27
N GLY A 151 -9.46 6.03 -9.36
CA GLY A 151 -9.09 6.40 -10.73
C GLY A 151 -8.79 5.19 -11.62
N LEU A 152 -7.92 5.36 -12.61
CA LEU A 152 -7.51 4.28 -13.51
C LEU A 152 -6.47 3.39 -12.84
N ALA A 153 -6.63 2.08 -13.00
CA ALA A 153 -5.69 1.08 -12.52
C ALA A 153 -5.30 0.14 -13.66
N ARG A 154 -4.00 -0.01 -13.92
CA ARG A 154 -3.49 -0.90 -14.97
C ARG A 154 -2.42 -1.84 -14.45
N GLN A 155 -2.65 -3.14 -14.62
CA GLN A 155 -1.58 -4.12 -14.44
C GLN A 155 -0.59 -4.02 -15.61
N VAL A 156 0.70 -3.97 -15.28
CA VAL A 156 1.81 -3.93 -16.23
C VAL A 156 2.96 -4.81 -15.75
N GLU A 157 3.94 -5.05 -16.61
CA GLU A 157 5.21 -5.63 -16.20
C GLU A 157 6.01 -4.65 -15.34
N GLU A 158 6.77 -5.13 -14.36
CA GLU A 158 7.52 -4.28 -13.43
C GLU A 158 8.43 -3.23 -14.11
N PRO A 159 9.19 -3.56 -15.18
CA PRO A 159 10.03 -2.56 -15.86
C PRO A 159 9.25 -1.39 -16.45
N LEU A 160 7.96 -1.58 -16.74
CA LEU A 160 7.09 -0.53 -17.27
C LEU A 160 6.60 0.43 -16.17
N LEU A 161 6.72 0.09 -14.89
CA LEU A 161 6.29 0.97 -13.79
C LEU A 161 7.09 2.28 -13.74
N ASP A 162 8.38 2.23 -14.08
CA ASP A 162 9.22 3.43 -14.11
C ASP A 162 8.83 4.33 -15.29
N ALA A 163 8.47 3.73 -16.44
CA ALA A 163 7.94 4.46 -17.60
C ALA A 163 6.56 5.08 -17.33
N VAL A 164 5.67 4.35 -16.65
CA VAL A 164 4.37 4.88 -16.21
C VAL A 164 4.55 6.04 -15.23
N THR A 165 5.54 5.97 -14.34
CA THR A 165 5.88 7.08 -13.43
C THR A 165 6.27 8.32 -14.21
N ALA A 166 7.17 8.15 -15.18
CA ALA A 166 7.65 9.27 -15.99
C ALA A 166 6.50 9.98 -16.71
N LEU A 167 5.51 9.25 -17.23
CA LEU A 167 4.37 9.81 -17.94
C LEU A 167 3.30 10.40 -16.99
N SER A 168 2.95 9.68 -15.92
CA SER A 168 1.84 10.05 -15.00
C SER A 168 2.23 11.03 -13.90
N GLY A 169 3.53 11.19 -13.62
CA GLY A 169 4.06 12.17 -12.69
C GLY A 169 4.45 13.50 -13.33
N SER A 170 4.64 13.53 -14.65
CA SER A 170 4.90 14.75 -15.44
C SER A 170 3.69 15.27 -16.22
N GLY A 171 2.64 14.46 -16.38
CA GLY A 171 1.33 14.87 -16.87
C GLY A 171 0.38 15.30 -15.73
N PRO A 172 -0.36 16.42 -15.88
CA PRO A 172 -1.30 16.93 -14.86
C PRO A 172 -2.53 16.04 -14.64
#